data_AF-A0A2W1B566-F1
#
_entry.id   AF-A0A2W1B566-F1
#
_cell.length_a   1.000
_cell.length_b   1.000
_cell.length_c   1.000
_cell.angle_alpha   90.00
_cell.angle_beta   90.00
_cell.angle_gamma   90.00
#
_symmetry.space_group_name_H-M   'P 1'
#
loop_
_entity.id
_entity.type
_entity.pdbx_description
1 polymer ?
#
loop_
_entity_poly.entity_id
_entity_poly.type
_entity_poly.pdbx_seq_one_letter_code
_entity_poly.pdbx_strand_id
1 'polypeptide(L)' 'MPDRRALKTRKKKLSNGTPVHSFQTLLSEMSTIVCNDARVPSVPEIPSFTIITTPNEVQRKALELVGLKQLSKRRQK' A
#
# COMPACT_ATOMS: atom_id res chain seq x y z
N MET A 1 18.44 11.17 28.58
CA MET A 1 19.22 10.51 27.51
C MET A 1 18.28 10.22 26.34
N PRO A 2 18.52 10.72 25.10
CA PRO A 2 17.60 10.48 24.00
C PRO A 2 17.72 9.04 23.46
N ASP A 3 16.59 8.45 23.10
CA ASP A 3 16.44 7.06 22.65
C ASP A 3 17.21 6.79 21.34
N ARG A 4 18.01 5.71 21.29
CA ARG A 4 18.85 5.33 20.14
C ARG A 4 18.05 5.12 18.85
N ARG A 5 16.73 4.85 18.93
CA ARG A 5 15.84 4.79 17.76
C ARG A 5 15.83 6.10 16.97
N ALA A 6 15.73 7.24 17.63
CA ALA A 6 15.61 8.56 16.98
C ALA A 6 16.84 8.94 16.13
N LEU A 7 18.02 8.45 16.51
CA LEU A 7 19.28 8.70 15.80
C LEU A 7 19.37 7.92 14.47
N LYS A 8 18.83 6.70 14.41
CA LYS A 8 18.79 5.91 13.16
C LYS A 8 17.81 6.52 12.15
N THR A 9 16.69 7.04 12.64
CA THR A 9 15.63 7.66 11.81
C THR A 9 16.10 8.94 11.12
N ARG A 10 17.03 9.69 11.71
CA ARG A 10 17.59 10.91 11.12
C ARG A 10 18.49 10.65 9.89
N LYS A 11 19.15 9.50 9.80
CA LYS A 11 20.07 9.16 8.69
C LYS A 11 19.39 8.57 7.47
N LYS A 12 18.12 8.23 7.58
CA LYS A 12 17.33 7.58 6.53
C LYS A 12 16.18 8.49 6.16
N LYS A 13 16.47 9.63 5.54
CA LYS A 13 15.47 10.53 4.96
C LYS A 13 15.75 10.72 3.48
N LEU A 14 14.72 10.64 2.65
CA LEU A 14 14.79 11.07 1.25
C LEU A 14 15.01 12.59 1.22
N SER A 15 15.45 13.13 0.08
CA SER A 15 15.63 14.58 -0.13
C SER A 15 14.37 15.41 0.17
N ASN A 16 13.20 14.79 0.14
CA ASN A 16 11.90 15.39 0.48
C ASN A 16 11.53 15.31 1.99
N GLY A 17 12.43 14.83 2.86
CA GLY A 17 12.22 14.73 4.30
C GLY A 17 11.45 13.50 4.79
N THR A 18 10.92 12.66 3.88
CA THR A 18 10.23 11.41 4.24
C THR A 18 11.21 10.32 4.68
N PRO A 19 10.84 9.43 5.62
CA PRO A 19 11.72 8.35 6.04
C PRO A 19 12.01 7.38 4.89
N VAL A 20 13.28 6.99 4.73
CA VAL A 20 13.71 5.94 3.78
C VAL A 20 13.29 4.61 4.36
N HIS A 21 12.30 3.98 3.72
CA HIS A 21 11.92 2.61 4.01
C HIS A 21 13.08 1.67 3.63
N SER A 22 13.41 0.73 4.52
CA SER A 22 14.18 -0.42 4.08
C SER A 22 13.34 -1.22 3.08
N PHE A 23 13.96 -1.96 2.17
CA PHE A 23 13.24 -2.79 1.21
C PHE A 23 12.21 -3.71 1.90
N GLN A 24 12.57 -4.29 3.05
CA GLN A 24 11.66 -5.13 3.84
C GLN A 24 10.48 -4.35 4.43
N THR A 25 10.71 -3.12 4.90
CA THR A 25 9.63 -2.23 5.38
C THR A 25 8.71 -1.84 4.22
N LEU A 26 9.26 -1.58 3.05
CA LEU A 26 8.49 -1.27 1.86
C LEU A 26 7.63 -2.46 1.42
N LEU A 27 8.17 -3.68 1.44
CA LEU A 27 7.41 -4.88 1.15
C LEU A 27 6.29 -5.12 2.16
N SER A 28 6.54 -4.88 3.46
CA SER A 28 5.51 -4.95 4.49
C SER A 28 4.40 -3.94 4.23
N GLU A 29 4.74 -2.70 3.85
CA GLU A 29 3.76 -1.67 3.51
C GLU A 29 2.93 -2.06 2.29
N MET A 30 3.59 -2.59 1.25
CA MET A 30 2.95 -3.05 0.01
C MET A 30 2.03 -4.26 0.23
N SER A 31 2.34 -5.14 1.19
CA SER A 31 1.51 -6.32 1.50
C SER A 31 0.13 -5.97 2.08
N THR A 32 -0.08 -4.73 2.51
CA THR A 32 -1.39 -4.28 3.00
C THR A 32 -2.35 -3.92 1.87
N ILE A 33 -1.87 -3.83 0.62
CA ILE A 33 -2.73 -3.75 -0.56
C ILE A 33 -3.29 -5.15 -0.82
N VAL A 34 -4.60 -5.30 -0.63
CA VAL A 34 -5.29 -6.58 -0.79
C VAL A 34 -6.39 -6.43 -1.85
N CYS A 35 -6.64 -7.53 -2.57
CA CYS A 35 -7.75 -7.70 -3.48
C CYS A 35 -8.68 -8.76 -2.86
N ASN A 36 -9.86 -8.35 -2.40
CA ASN A 36 -10.81 -9.21 -1.73
C ASN A 36 -12.06 -9.39 -2.59
N ASP A 37 -12.51 -10.62 -2.77
CA ASP A 37 -13.83 -10.89 -3.36
C ASP A 37 -14.88 -10.89 -2.26
N ALA A 38 -15.71 -9.84 -2.26
CA ALA A 38 -16.77 -9.67 -1.29
C ALA A 38 -18.07 -10.31 -1.79
N ARG A 39 -18.74 -11.02 -0.90
CA ARG A 39 -20.10 -11.55 -1.08
C ARG A 39 -21.00 -10.97 -0.01
N VAL A 40 -22.22 -10.59 -0.38
CA VAL A 40 -23.25 -10.14 0.57
C VAL A 40 -24.09 -11.34 1.02
N PRO A 41 -23.94 -11.85 2.26
CA PRO A 41 -24.64 -13.07 2.68
C PRO A 41 -26.16 -12.89 2.75
N SER A 42 -26.61 -11.67 3.08
CA SER A 42 -28.02 -11.33 3.25
C SER A 42 -28.79 -11.24 1.94
N VAL A 43 -28.11 -11.16 0.79
CA VAL A 43 -28.75 -11.08 -0.54
C VAL A 43 -28.02 -11.99 -1.52
N PRO A 44 -28.36 -13.29 -1.57
CA PRO A 44 -27.65 -14.29 -2.38
C PRO A 44 -27.70 -14.06 -3.89
N GLU A 45 -28.69 -13.28 -4.35
CA GLU A 45 -28.91 -12.95 -5.77
C GLU A 45 -27.89 -11.92 -6.31
N ILE A 46 -27.21 -11.19 -5.43
CA ILE A 46 -26.18 -10.23 -5.82
C ILE A 46 -24.89 -11.00 -6.12
N PRO A 47 -24.29 -10.85 -7.32
CA PRO A 47 -23.01 -11.47 -7.63
C PRO A 47 -21.90 -10.93 -6.72
N SER A 48 -20.89 -11.76 -6.47
CA SER A 48 -19.68 -11.33 -5.76
C SER A 48 -19.00 -10.20 -6.51
N PHE A 49 -18.42 -9.25 -5.76
CA PHE A 49 -17.69 -8.13 -6.34
C PHE A 49 -16.31 -7.98 -5.71
N THR A 50 -15.35 -7.57 -6.52
CA THR A 50 -13.97 -7.39 -6.08
C THR A 50 -13.77 -6.01 -5.47
N ILE A 51 -13.15 -5.97 -4.29
CA ILE A 51 -12.73 -4.77 -3.56
C ILE A 51 -11.20 -4.76 -3.52
N ILE A 52 -10.60 -3.68 -4.02
CA ILE A 52 -9.16 -3.44 -3.92
C ILE A 52 -8.93 -2.31 -2.92
N THR A 53 -7.98 -2.50 -1.99
CA THR A 53 -7.58 -1.44 -1.05
C THR A 53 -7.09 -0.20 -1.80
N THR A 54 -7.60 0.98 -1.44
CA THR A 54 -7.10 2.26 -1.98
C THR A 54 -5.67 2.52 -1.47
N PRO A 55 -4.66 2.60 -2.35
CA PRO A 55 -3.28 2.77 -1.90
C PRO A 55 -3.03 4.14 -1.27
N ASN A 56 -2.29 4.17 -0.16
CA ASN A 56 -1.82 5.41 0.46
C ASN A 56 -0.68 6.07 -0.36
N GLU A 57 -0.21 7.24 0.06
CA GLU A 57 0.81 7.99 -0.70
C GLU A 57 2.14 7.24 -0.89
N VAL A 58 2.58 6.47 0.12
CA VAL A 58 3.84 5.72 0.07
C VAL A 58 3.70 4.56 -0.91
N GLN A 59 2.60 3.81 -0.82
CA GLN A 59 2.28 2.71 -1.72
C GLN A 59 2.13 3.18 -3.17
N ARG A 60 1.49 4.34 -3.38
CA ARG A 60 1.35 4.94 -4.72
C ARG A 60 2.71 5.26 -5.32
N LYS A 61 3.58 5.95 -4.56
CA LYS A 61 4.95 6.26 -5.00
C LYS A 61 5.75 4.99 -5.30
N ALA A 62 5.61 3.95 -4.48
CA ALA A 62 6.27 2.68 -4.69
C ALA A 62 5.82 1.99 -5.99
N LEU A 63 4.51 1.95 -6.24
CA LEU A 63 3.92 1.41 -7.47
C LEU A 63 4.37 2.19 -8.71
N GLU A 64 4.44 3.52 -8.63
CA GLU A 64 4.94 4.37 -9.71
C GLU A 64 6.42 4.10 -10.03
N LEU A 65 7.26 3.91 -9.01
CA LEU A 65 8.70 3.61 -9.19
C LEU A 65 8.94 2.29 -9.92
N VAL A 66 8.05 1.30 -9.75
CA VAL A 66 8.14 0.01 -10.45
C VAL A 66 7.35 -0.02 -11.76
N GLY A 67 6.83 1.12 -12.22
CA GLY A 67 6.11 1.25 -13.49
C GLY A 67 4.66 0.74 -13.47
N LEU A 68 4.11 0.40 -12.30
CA LEU A 68 2.74 -0.08 -12.14
C LEU A 68 1.81 1.12 -11.91
N LYS A 69 1.25 1.67 -13.00
CA LYS A 69 0.24 2.74 -12.90
C LYS A 69 -1.12 2.16 -12.52
N GLN A 70 -1.56 2.45 -11.28
CA GLN A 70 -2.92 2.38 -10.75
C GLN A 70 -3.73 1.12 -11.13
N LEU A 71 -4.00 0.25 -10.14
CA LEU A 71 -4.90 -0.92 -10.24
C LEU A 71 -6.37 -0.57 -10.57
N SER A 72 -6.68 0.70 -10.83
CA SER A 72 -8.04 1.27 -10.92
C SER A 72 -8.84 0.87 -12.17
N LYS A 73 -8.30 0.02 -13.06
CA LYS A 73 -8.94 -0.30 -14.35
C LYS A 73 -9.11 -1.77 -14.67
N ARG A 74 -8.93 -2.70 -13.72
CA ARG A 74 -9.38 -4.09 -13.97
C ARG A 74 -10.91 -4.11 -13.87
N ARG A 75 -11.54 -3.96 -15.03
CA ARG A 75 -12.98 -3.90 -15.29
C ARG A 75 -13.72 -4.91 -14.40
N GLN A 76 -14.64 -4.41 -13.58
CA GLN A 76 -15.84 -5.17 -13.26
C GLN A 76 -16.54 -5.42 -14.60
N LYS A 77 -16.57 -6.68 -15.02
CA LYS A 77 -17.36 -7.16 -16.16
C LYS A 77 -18.53 -7.94 -15.60
#